data_AF-A0A3E5EWS5-F1
#
_entry.id   AF-A0A3E5EWS5-F1
#
_cell.length_a   1.000
_cell.length_b   1.000
_cell.length_c   1.000
_cell.angle_alpha   90.00
_cell.angle_beta   90.00
_cell.angle_gamma   90.00
#
_symmetry.space_group_name_H-M   'P 1'
#
loop_
_entity.id
_entity.type
_entity.pdbx_description
1 polymer ?
#
loop_
_entity_poly.entity_id
_entity_poly.type
_entity_poly.pdbx_seq_one_letter_code
_entity_poly.pdbx_strand_id
1 'polypeptide(L)'
;MNTSSFIHFLLKHFKIEYTKHERSGIYGFIQVLMAYNSNKIEGSTLTEEQTASLFDTGVLPKSEDYYRAKDVEEMNGHFLMFNKMLDTLDLELTEELIKAFHYELKSGVFEDRANGYAIGDYKKRPNMIGIYETVLPSQVSDEISQLLAWYNNQDISLEILAEFHARYESIHPFQDGNVPLRYQQQIVA
;
A
#
# COMPACT_ATOMS: atom_id res chain seq x y z
N MET A 1 1.60 -29.85 -9.09
CA MET A 1 0.94 -28.92 -8.16
C MET A 1 0.01 -28.07 -9.01
N ASN A 2 -1.29 -27.98 -8.68
CA ASN A 2 -2.21 -27.08 -9.39
C ASN A 2 -2.13 -25.66 -8.78
N THR A 3 -2.63 -24.64 -9.48
CA THR A 3 -2.54 -23.24 -9.04
C THR A 3 -3.05 -23.03 -7.62
N SER A 4 -4.21 -23.61 -7.28
CA SER A 4 -4.78 -23.50 -5.93
C SER A 4 -3.87 -24.09 -4.84
N SER A 5 -3.28 -25.27 -5.07
CA SER A 5 -2.33 -25.88 -4.13
C SER A 5 -1.02 -25.11 -4.00
N PHE A 6 -0.59 -24.41 -5.05
CA PHE A 6 0.58 -23.55 -5.03
C PHE A 6 0.33 -22.25 -4.26
N ILE A 7 -0.81 -21.57 -4.51
CA ILE A 7 -1.23 -20.38 -3.76
C ILE A 7 -1.34 -20.72 -2.26
N HIS A 8 -2.00 -21.83 -1.92
CA HIS A 8 -2.11 -22.25 -0.53
C HIS A 8 -0.75 -22.50 0.13
N PHE A 9 0.18 -23.13 -0.60
CA PHE A 9 1.55 -23.33 -0.14
C PHE A 9 2.26 -21.99 0.14
N LEU A 10 2.20 -21.05 -0.80
CA LEU A 10 2.82 -19.74 -0.64
C LEU A 10 2.23 -18.99 0.56
N LEU A 11 0.90 -18.89 0.65
CA LEU A 11 0.21 -18.21 1.75
C LEU A 11 0.58 -18.79 3.12
N LYS A 12 0.67 -20.13 3.21
CA LYS A 12 1.09 -20.81 4.43
C LYS A 12 2.52 -20.42 4.83
N HIS A 13 3.47 -20.46 3.90
CA HIS A 13 4.86 -20.07 4.18
C HIS A 13 4.95 -18.60 4.56
N PHE A 14 4.25 -17.73 3.83
CA PHE A 14 4.19 -16.30 4.08
C PHE A 14 3.69 -16.00 5.50
N LYS A 15 2.58 -16.62 5.93
CA LYS A 15 2.02 -16.48 7.29
C LYS A 15 2.97 -16.99 8.37
N ILE A 16 3.67 -18.12 8.13
CA ILE A 16 4.63 -18.69 9.08
C ILE A 16 5.82 -17.73 9.28
N GLU A 17 6.42 -17.28 8.19
CA GLU A 17 7.58 -16.39 8.22
C GLU A 17 7.24 -15.04 8.85
N TYR A 18 6.09 -14.45 8.48
CA TYR A 18 5.58 -13.24 9.08
C TYR A 18 5.38 -13.39 10.60
N THR A 19 4.70 -14.45 11.06
CA THR A 19 4.47 -14.69 12.50
C THR A 19 5.79 -14.83 13.28
N LYS A 20 6.79 -15.46 12.66
CA LYS A 20 8.13 -15.63 13.24
C LYS A 20 9.03 -14.41 13.09
N HIS A 21 8.59 -13.39 12.38
CA HIS A 21 9.41 -12.24 11.98
C HIS A 21 10.67 -12.66 11.21
N GLU A 22 10.56 -13.73 10.42
CA GLU A 22 11.65 -14.29 9.60
C GLU A 22 11.78 -13.50 8.29
N ARG A 23 12.77 -12.61 8.23
CA ARG A 23 12.97 -11.67 7.11
C ARG A 23 13.79 -12.26 5.96
N SER A 24 14.41 -13.41 6.14
CA SER A 24 15.22 -14.07 5.11
C SER A 24 14.41 -14.87 4.09
N GLY A 25 13.10 -15.05 4.32
CA GLY A 25 12.21 -15.83 3.46
C GLY A 25 11.44 -14.99 2.43
N ILE A 26 10.38 -15.59 1.87
CA ILE A 26 9.51 -14.94 0.90
C ILE A 26 8.80 -13.71 1.49
N TYR A 27 8.50 -13.71 2.79
CA TYR A 27 7.91 -12.56 3.49
C TYR A 27 8.80 -11.32 3.35
N GLY A 28 10.06 -11.41 3.77
CA GLY A 28 10.98 -10.28 3.71
C GLY A 28 11.33 -9.88 2.28
N PHE A 29 11.52 -10.84 1.38
CA PHE A 29 11.77 -10.58 -0.03
C PHE A 29 10.64 -9.74 -0.67
N ILE A 30 9.39 -10.17 -0.54
CA ILE A 30 8.24 -9.46 -1.12
C ILE A 30 8.03 -8.11 -0.43
N GLN A 31 8.19 -8.04 0.89
CA GLN A 31 8.06 -6.80 1.64
C GLN A 31 9.02 -5.71 1.13
N VAL A 32 10.31 -6.03 0.98
CA VAL A 32 11.33 -5.11 0.47
C VAL A 32 11.06 -4.74 -0.98
N LEU A 33 10.77 -5.73 -1.84
CA LEU A 33 10.53 -5.51 -3.26
C LEU A 33 9.32 -4.58 -3.50
N MET A 34 8.22 -4.81 -2.79
CA MET A 34 7.01 -3.99 -2.90
C MET A 34 7.23 -2.59 -2.34
N ALA A 35 7.88 -2.48 -1.19
CA ALA A 35 8.17 -1.20 -0.57
C ALA A 35 9.07 -0.35 -1.46
N TYR A 36 10.13 -0.92 -2.02
CA TYR A 36 11.01 -0.22 -2.95
C TYR A 36 10.26 0.27 -4.19
N ASN A 37 9.58 -0.62 -4.92
CA ASN A 37 8.96 -0.25 -6.20
C ASN A 37 7.81 0.77 -6.03
N SER A 38 6.96 0.60 -5.02
CA SER A 38 5.84 1.51 -4.78
C SER A 38 6.33 2.92 -4.40
N ASN A 39 7.25 3.01 -3.43
CA ASN A 39 7.81 4.29 -3.00
C ASN A 39 8.66 4.93 -4.11
N LYS A 40 9.34 4.14 -4.95
CA LYS A 40 10.16 4.67 -6.05
C LYS A 40 9.32 5.40 -7.10
N ILE A 41 8.15 4.87 -7.43
CA ILE A 41 7.20 5.50 -8.37
C ILE A 41 6.67 6.83 -7.81
N GLU A 42 6.49 6.91 -6.49
CA GLU A 42 6.08 8.14 -5.78
C GLU A 42 7.23 9.14 -5.55
N GLY A 43 8.43 8.83 -6.04
CA GLY A 43 9.58 9.75 -6.00
C GLY A 43 10.51 9.57 -4.81
N SER A 44 10.48 8.42 -4.14
CA SER A 44 11.49 8.06 -3.14
C SER A 44 12.89 7.97 -3.77
N THR A 45 13.87 8.45 -3.03
CA THR A 45 15.27 8.45 -3.44
C THR A 45 16.03 7.22 -2.95
N LEU A 46 15.44 6.43 -2.04
CA LEU A 46 16.07 5.23 -1.50
C LEU A 46 16.31 4.19 -2.59
N THR A 47 17.45 3.50 -2.50
CA THR A 47 17.76 2.34 -3.33
C THR A 47 17.11 1.08 -2.77
N GLU A 48 17.07 0.01 -3.55
CA GLU A 48 16.60 -1.29 -3.08
C GLU A 48 17.44 -1.81 -1.90
N GLU A 49 18.77 -1.67 -1.96
CA GLU A 49 19.69 -2.04 -0.87
C GLU A 49 19.44 -1.21 0.40
N GLN A 50 19.19 0.09 0.26
CA GLN A 50 18.85 0.96 1.39
C GLN A 50 17.49 0.59 1.98
N THR A 51 16.52 0.23 1.14
CA THR A 51 15.20 -0.25 1.57
C THR A 51 15.33 -1.56 2.35
N ALA A 52 16.13 -2.50 1.86
CA ALA A 52 16.43 -3.76 2.55
C ALA A 52 17.13 -3.50 3.90
N SER A 53 18.15 -2.64 3.92
CA SER A 53 18.89 -2.29 5.15
C SER A 53 17.98 -1.66 6.21
N LEU A 54 17.10 -0.75 5.80
CA LEU A 54 16.09 -0.14 6.67
C LEU A 54 15.10 -1.19 7.20
N PHE A 55 14.61 -2.08 6.34
CA PHE A 55 13.70 -3.16 6.76
C PHE A 55 14.37 -4.11 7.77
N ASP A 56 15.56 -4.60 7.46
CA ASP A 56 16.24 -5.65 8.21
C ASP A 56 16.84 -5.15 9.52
N THR A 57 17.44 -3.96 9.51
CA THR A 57 18.25 -3.46 10.63
C THR A 57 17.76 -2.15 11.22
N GLY A 58 16.82 -1.46 10.56
CA GLY A 58 16.40 -0.11 10.96
C GLY A 58 17.47 0.96 10.74
N VAL A 59 18.53 0.64 10.00
CA VAL A 59 19.67 1.52 9.76
C VAL A 59 19.80 1.75 8.27
N LEU A 60 20.11 2.99 7.89
CA LEU A 60 20.56 3.30 6.54
C LEU A 60 22.09 3.35 6.51
N PRO A 61 22.73 2.85 5.44
CA PRO A 61 24.17 2.93 5.31
C PRO A 61 24.65 4.39 5.30
N LYS A 62 25.94 4.61 5.48
CA LYS A 62 26.48 5.96 5.29
C LYS A 62 26.33 6.37 3.81
N SER A 63 25.81 7.57 3.57
CA SER A 63 25.71 8.20 2.26
C SER A 63 26.47 9.53 2.26
N GLU A 64 26.97 9.94 1.10
CA GLU A 64 27.54 11.28 0.89
C GLU A 64 26.43 12.35 0.85
N ASP A 65 25.22 11.96 0.41
CA ASP A 65 24.02 12.78 0.41
C ASP A 65 23.12 12.50 1.62
N TYR A 66 22.22 13.44 1.91
CA TYR A 66 21.23 13.30 2.98
C TYR A 66 20.08 12.38 2.59
N TYR A 67 19.67 11.53 3.52
CA TYR A 67 18.39 10.84 3.43
C TYR A 67 17.25 11.80 3.73
N ARG A 68 16.23 11.81 2.87
CA ARG A 68 14.99 12.55 3.12
C ARG A 68 14.22 11.85 4.23
N ALA A 69 13.87 12.58 5.29
CA ALA A 69 13.08 12.05 6.39
C ALA A 69 11.75 11.45 5.89
N LYS A 70 11.08 12.13 4.96
CA LYS A 70 9.84 11.66 4.33
C LYS A 70 9.99 10.27 3.71
N ASP A 71 11.06 10.03 2.94
CA ASP A 71 11.30 8.74 2.29
C ASP A 71 11.44 7.59 3.33
N VAL A 72 12.05 7.88 4.48
CA VAL A 72 12.19 6.90 5.59
C VAL A 72 10.86 6.67 6.30
N GLU A 73 10.11 7.73 6.57
CA GLU A 73 8.79 7.67 7.20
C GLU A 73 7.79 6.89 6.34
N GLU A 74 7.75 7.15 5.03
CA GLU A 74 6.88 6.44 4.08
C GLU A 74 7.28 4.97 3.90
N MET A 75 8.57 4.67 3.91
CA MET A 75 9.04 3.28 3.87
C MET A 75 8.62 2.50 5.12
N ASN A 76 8.79 3.09 6.30
CA ASN A 76 8.33 2.50 7.56
C ASN A 76 6.81 2.30 7.57
N GLY A 77 6.06 3.29 7.09
CA GLY A 77 4.61 3.20 6.92
C GLY A 77 4.20 2.07 5.97
N HIS A 78 4.92 1.89 4.86
CA HIS A 78 4.66 0.79 3.93
C HIS A 78 4.83 -0.56 4.63
N PHE A 79 5.89 -0.76 5.42
CA PHE A 79 6.08 -2.01 6.16
C PHE A 79 4.94 -2.30 7.13
N LEU A 80 4.45 -1.28 7.84
CA LEU A 80 3.31 -1.40 8.76
C LEU A 80 2.01 -1.71 8.02
N MET A 81 1.73 -0.98 6.93
CA MET A 81 0.56 -1.21 6.10
C MET A 81 0.56 -2.62 5.50
N PHE A 82 1.70 -3.10 5.02
CA PHE A 82 1.81 -4.45 4.49
C PHE A 82 1.62 -5.52 5.57
N ASN A 83 2.10 -5.32 6.80
CA ASN A 83 1.80 -6.23 7.89
C ASN A 83 0.29 -6.26 8.19
N LYS A 84 -0.35 -5.08 8.21
CA LYS A 84 -1.79 -4.97 8.39
C LYS A 84 -2.57 -5.73 7.30
N MET A 85 -2.12 -5.66 6.06
CA MET A 85 -2.70 -6.43 4.94
C MET A 85 -2.67 -7.94 5.21
N LEU A 86 -1.55 -8.45 5.73
CA LEU A 86 -1.41 -9.88 6.02
C LEU A 86 -2.29 -10.31 7.19
N ASP A 87 -2.42 -9.46 8.20
CA ASP A 87 -3.33 -9.69 9.34
C ASP A 87 -4.80 -9.75 8.91
N THR A 88 -5.15 -9.09 7.79
CA THR A 88 -6.52 -8.98 7.29
C THR A 88 -6.74 -9.71 5.97
N LEU A 89 -5.85 -10.61 5.57
CA LEU A 89 -5.88 -11.25 4.25
C LEU A 89 -7.19 -12.00 3.97
N ASP A 90 -7.78 -12.58 5.02
CA ASP A 90 -9.00 -13.39 4.93
C ASP A 90 -10.28 -12.52 5.12
N LEU A 91 -10.15 -11.20 5.22
CA LEU A 91 -11.28 -10.27 5.33
C LEU A 91 -11.71 -9.73 3.97
N GLU A 92 -13.00 -9.40 3.85
CA GLU A 92 -13.52 -8.67 2.71
C GLU A 92 -12.93 -7.24 2.66
N LEU A 93 -12.70 -6.73 1.46
CA LEU A 93 -12.22 -5.37 1.27
C LEU A 93 -13.36 -4.38 1.57
N THR A 94 -13.20 -3.57 2.61
CA THR A 94 -14.16 -2.53 2.99
C THR A 94 -13.53 -1.13 2.99
N GLU A 95 -14.37 -0.10 3.06
CA GLU A 95 -13.93 1.28 3.22
C GLU A 95 -13.08 1.46 4.49
N GLU A 96 -13.47 0.84 5.61
CA GLU A 96 -12.74 0.88 6.87
C GLU A 96 -11.36 0.24 6.73
N LEU A 97 -11.25 -0.85 5.99
CA LEU A 97 -9.98 -1.53 5.77
C LEU A 97 -9.04 -0.70 4.89
N ILE A 98 -9.56 -0.09 3.81
CA ILE A 98 -8.79 0.84 2.97
C ILE A 98 -8.28 2.03 3.80
N LYS A 99 -9.13 2.59 4.66
CA LYS A 99 -8.77 3.66 5.60
C LYS A 99 -7.72 3.21 6.61
N ALA A 100 -7.82 1.98 7.12
CA ALA A 100 -6.81 1.42 8.02
C ALA A 100 -5.44 1.26 7.34
N PHE A 101 -5.40 0.77 6.10
CA PHE A 101 -4.15 0.68 5.33
C PHE A 101 -3.52 2.06 5.11
N HIS A 102 -4.32 3.04 4.71
CA HIS A 102 -3.86 4.41 4.55
C HIS A 102 -3.35 5.01 5.87
N TYR A 103 -3.99 4.70 7.00
CA TYR A 103 -3.52 5.12 8.32
C TYR A 103 -2.14 4.55 8.65
N GLU A 104 -1.95 3.23 8.52
CA GLU A 104 -0.66 2.59 8.80
C GLU A 104 0.46 3.18 7.95
N LEU A 105 0.17 3.46 6.68
CA LEU A 105 1.13 4.05 5.76
C LEU A 105 1.51 5.48 6.13
N LYS A 106 0.55 6.35 6.42
CA LYS A 106 0.78 7.80 6.47
C LYS A 106 0.86 8.35 7.90
N SER A 107 0.50 7.56 8.92
CA SER A 107 0.51 8.02 10.32
C SER A 107 1.90 8.40 10.85
N GLY A 108 2.98 7.88 10.27
CA GLY A 108 4.35 8.26 10.61
C GLY A 108 4.89 9.49 9.87
N VAL A 109 4.20 9.97 8.83
CA VAL A 109 4.72 11.01 7.93
C VAL A 109 4.48 12.40 8.52
N PHE A 110 5.56 13.09 8.88
CA PHE A 110 5.47 14.38 9.57
C PHE A 110 4.85 15.47 8.69
N GLU A 111 5.27 15.53 7.42
CA GLU A 111 4.82 16.56 6.48
C GLU A 111 3.30 16.54 6.27
N ASP A 112 2.71 15.35 6.11
CA ASP A 112 1.28 15.15 5.98
C ASP A 112 0.49 15.66 7.20
N ARG A 113 1.00 15.36 8.40
CA ARG A 113 0.42 15.87 9.65
C ARG A 113 0.54 17.39 9.75
N ALA A 114 1.70 17.94 9.41
CA ALA A 114 1.95 19.38 9.45
C ALA A 114 1.06 20.14 8.45
N ASN A 115 0.75 19.53 7.30
CA ASN A 115 -0.16 20.09 6.29
C ASN A 115 -1.65 19.89 6.61
N GLY A 116 -1.96 19.18 7.70
CA GLY A 116 -3.33 18.91 8.14
C GLY A 116 -4.07 17.94 7.24
N TYR A 117 -3.36 16.97 6.65
CA TYR A 117 -3.98 15.93 5.84
C TYR A 117 -4.80 14.98 6.72
N ALA A 118 -5.89 14.47 6.16
CA ALA A 118 -6.73 13.49 6.82
C ALA A 118 -6.07 12.10 6.73
N ILE A 119 -5.28 11.73 7.73
CA ILE A 119 -4.63 10.42 7.78
C ILE A 119 -5.64 9.37 8.22
N GLY A 120 -5.76 8.30 7.44
CA GLY A 120 -6.77 7.26 7.66
C GLY A 120 -8.22 7.69 7.36
N ASP A 121 -8.42 8.82 6.68
CA ASP A 121 -9.75 9.27 6.27
C ASP A 121 -9.68 10.01 4.93
N TYR A 122 -10.82 10.16 4.25
CA TYR A 122 -10.85 10.75 2.92
C TYR A 122 -10.43 12.21 2.91
N LYS A 123 -9.89 12.63 1.76
CA LYS A 123 -9.45 14.00 1.49
C LYS A 123 -10.56 14.99 1.84
N LYS A 124 -10.17 16.11 2.47
CA LYS A 124 -11.07 17.22 2.82
C LYS A 124 -10.96 18.39 1.85
N ARG A 125 -10.04 18.30 0.88
CA ARG A 125 -9.77 19.31 -0.15
C ARG A 125 -9.69 18.61 -1.51
N PRO A 126 -10.06 19.27 -2.61
CA PRO A 126 -9.85 18.74 -3.96
C PRO A 126 -8.36 18.45 -4.21
N ASN A 127 -8.08 17.40 -4.99
CA ASN A 127 -6.75 17.06 -5.47
C ASN A 127 -6.81 16.55 -6.92
N MET A 128 -5.64 16.43 -7.52
CA MET A 128 -5.48 16.18 -8.95
C MET A 128 -4.32 15.22 -9.21
N ILE A 129 -4.44 14.43 -10.28
CA ILE A 129 -3.39 13.56 -10.79
C ILE A 129 -2.84 14.23 -12.05
N GLY A 130 -1.65 14.80 -11.95
CA GLY A 130 -1.10 15.64 -13.01
C GLY A 130 -2.00 16.86 -13.25
N ILE A 131 -2.74 16.85 -14.36
CA ILE A 131 -3.70 17.90 -14.73
C ILE A 131 -5.17 17.48 -14.58
N TYR A 132 -5.43 16.22 -14.21
CA TYR A 132 -6.78 15.68 -14.12
C TYR A 132 -7.34 15.90 -12.72
N GLU A 133 -8.48 16.60 -12.66
CA GLU A 133 -9.28 16.69 -11.45
C GLU A 133 -9.86 15.32 -11.09
N THR A 134 -9.84 14.99 -9.82
CA THR A 134 -10.40 13.74 -9.28
C THR A 134 -11.72 14.02 -8.57
N VAL A 135 -12.38 12.98 -8.09
CA VAL A 135 -13.67 13.08 -7.38
C VAL A 135 -13.62 14.11 -6.25
N LEU A 136 -14.66 14.94 -6.12
CA LEU A 136 -14.72 15.97 -5.07
C LEU A 136 -14.77 15.32 -3.68
N PRO A 137 -14.21 15.95 -2.63
CA PRO A 137 -14.24 15.44 -1.25
C PRO A 137 -15.62 14.96 -0.77
N SER A 138 -16.69 15.68 -1.13
CA SER A 138 -18.05 15.35 -0.73
C SER A 138 -18.64 14.11 -1.41
N GLN A 139 -18.01 13.60 -2.47
CA GLN A 139 -18.49 12.48 -3.28
C GLN A 139 -17.64 11.21 -3.09
N VAL A 140 -16.46 11.31 -2.46
CA VAL A 140 -15.52 10.19 -2.34
C VAL A 140 -16.14 8.95 -1.70
N SER A 141 -16.91 9.12 -0.61
CA SER A 141 -17.51 7.98 0.10
C SER A 141 -18.55 7.25 -0.76
N ASP A 142 -19.37 7.99 -1.51
CA ASP A 142 -20.35 7.39 -2.43
C ASP A 142 -19.66 6.64 -3.57
N GLU A 143 -18.60 7.21 -4.15
CA GLU A 143 -17.85 6.59 -5.27
C GLU A 143 -17.07 5.35 -4.82
N ILE A 144 -16.42 5.37 -3.64
CA ILE A 144 -15.75 4.18 -3.09
C ILE A 144 -16.77 3.11 -2.74
N SER A 145 -17.91 3.48 -2.16
CA SER A 145 -18.99 2.53 -1.86
C SER A 145 -19.50 1.84 -3.12
N GLN A 146 -19.69 2.59 -4.22
CA GLN A 146 -20.08 2.04 -5.51
C GLN A 146 -19.00 1.14 -6.12
N LEU A 147 -17.72 1.54 -6.03
CA LEU A 147 -16.59 0.74 -6.50
C LEU A 147 -16.49 -0.60 -5.75
N LEU A 148 -16.61 -0.58 -4.43
CA LEU A 148 -16.56 -1.78 -3.60
C LEU A 148 -17.77 -2.68 -3.87
N ALA A 149 -18.97 -2.12 -3.99
CA ALA A 149 -20.16 -2.87 -4.36
C ALA A 149 -20.01 -3.54 -5.73
N TRP A 150 -19.42 -2.85 -6.72
CA TRP A 150 -19.10 -3.45 -8.01
C TRP A 150 -18.09 -4.60 -7.85
N TYR A 151 -16.98 -4.37 -7.14
CA TYR A 151 -15.89 -5.34 -6.96
C TYR A 151 -16.34 -6.63 -6.26
N ASN A 152 -17.11 -6.51 -5.18
CA ASN A 152 -17.57 -7.65 -4.39
C ASN A 152 -18.60 -8.53 -5.13
N ASN A 153 -19.09 -8.08 -6.29
CA ASN A 153 -19.96 -8.84 -7.19
C ASN A 153 -19.23 -9.41 -8.43
N GLN A 154 -17.89 -9.33 -8.48
CA GLN A 154 -17.10 -9.87 -9.59
C GLN A 154 -16.48 -11.23 -9.26
N ASP A 155 -16.29 -12.06 -10.28
CA ASP A 155 -15.33 -13.16 -10.23
C ASP A 155 -13.92 -12.58 -10.39
N ILE A 156 -13.07 -12.75 -9.37
CA ILE A 156 -11.76 -12.09 -9.34
C ILE A 156 -10.84 -12.63 -10.45
N SER A 157 -10.43 -11.72 -11.34
CA SER A 157 -9.44 -11.94 -12.40
C SER A 157 -8.46 -10.77 -12.47
N LEU A 158 -7.37 -10.92 -13.23
CA LEU A 158 -6.41 -9.84 -13.42
C LEU A 158 -7.04 -8.60 -14.07
N GLU A 159 -8.00 -8.80 -14.98
CA GLU A 159 -8.75 -7.73 -15.64
C GLU A 159 -9.61 -6.96 -14.64
N ILE A 160 -10.33 -7.66 -13.75
CA ILE A 160 -11.14 -7.05 -12.68
C ILE A 160 -10.26 -6.25 -11.73
N LEU A 161 -9.09 -6.78 -11.38
CA LEU A 161 -8.13 -6.12 -10.52
C LEU A 161 -7.60 -4.84 -11.18
N ALA A 162 -7.17 -4.91 -12.43
CA ALA A 162 -6.71 -3.75 -13.19
C ALA A 162 -7.79 -2.67 -13.33
N GLU A 163 -9.05 -3.06 -13.55
CA GLU A 163 -10.17 -2.13 -13.61
C GLU A 163 -10.47 -1.50 -12.24
N PHE A 164 -10.47 -2.30 -11.16
CA PHE A 164 -10.59 -1.77 -9.80
C PHE A 164 -9.53 -0.71 -9.55
N HIS A 165 -8.28 -1.01 -9.91
CA HIS A 165 -7.16 -0.12 -9.71
C HIS A 165 -7.35 1.20 -10.48
N ALA A 166 -7.71 1.13 -11.76
CA ALA A 166 -7.94 2.33 -12.58
C ALA A 166 -9.10 3.20 -12.07
N ARG A 167 -10.19 2.56 -11.63
CA ARG A 167 -11.34 3.27 -11.03
C ARG A 167 -10.97 3.89 -9.69
N TYR A 168 -10.26 3.17 -8.83
CA TYR A 168 -9.78 3.67 -7.53
C TYR A 168 -8.88 4.90 -7.68
N GLU A 169 -7.91 4.84 -8.61
CA GLU A 169 -7.02 5.97 -8.89
C GLU A 169 -7.80 7.16 -9.44
N SER A 170 -8.85 6.95 -10.24
CA SER A 170 -9.70 8.04 -10.74
C SER A 170 -10.50 8.73 -9.62
N ILE A 171 -10.85 8.01 -8.56
CA ILE A 171 -11.48 8.57 -7.35
C ILE A 171 -10.44 9.34 -6.52
N HIS A 172 -9.25 8.78 -6.38
CA HIS A 172 -8.11 9.33 -5.62
C HIS A 172 -8.54 9.79 -4.21
N PRO A 173 -9.00 8.85 -3.37
CA PRO A 173 -9.80 9.17 -2.16
C PRO A 173 -9.03 9.91 -1.05
N PHE A 174 -7.70 9.78 -1.01
CA PHE A 174 -6.84 10.37 0.01
C PHE A 174 -6.10 11.60 -0.51
N GLN A 175 -5.63 12.46 0.40
CA GLN A 175 -4.91 13.68 0.03
C GLN A 175 -3.51 13.38 -0.53
N ASP A 176 -2.86 12.35 0.01
CA ASP A 176 -1.60 11.74 -0.41
C ASP A 176 -1.69 10.23 -0.09
N GLY A 177 -0.78 9.40 -0.61
CA GLY A 177 -0.74 7.97 -0.29
C GLY A 177 -1.83 7.12 -0.97
N ASN A 178 -2.27 7.48 -2.18
CA ASN A 178 -3.26 6.71 -2.95
C ASN A 178 -2.67 5.49 -3.69
N VAL A 179 -1.38 5.56 -4.04
CA VAL A 179 -0.64 4.56 -4.83
C VAL A 179 -0.31 3.20 -4.18
N PRO A 180 -0.29 2.99 -2.85
CA PRO A 180 0.08 1.69 -2.26
C PRO A 180 -0.80 0.51 -2.66
N LEU A 181 -1.98 0.77 -3.24
CA LEU A 181 -2.86 -0.27 -3.78
C LEU A 181 -2.47 -0.73 -5.20
N ARG A 182 -1.37 -0.21 -5.79
CA ARG A 182 -0.88 -0.56 -7.15
C ARG A 182 -0.41 -2.00 -7.32
N TYR A 183 0.06 -2.68 -6.26
CA TYR A 183 0.76 -3.96 -6.41
C TYR A 183 0.15 -5.13 -5.63
N GLN A 184 -0.81 -4.87 -4.73
CA GLN A 184 -1.34 -5.93 -3.86
C GLN A 184 -2.33 -6.87 -4.55
N GLN A 185 -2.78 -6.49 -5.74
CA GLN A 185 -3.61 -7.32 -6.59
C GLN A 185 -2.85 -8.42 -7.33
N GLN A 186 -1.50 -8.33 -7.42
CA GLN A 186 -0.69 -9.39 -8.04
C GLN A 186 -0.41 -10.58 -7.11
N ILE A 187 -0.74 -10.50 -5.82
CA ILE A 187 -0.54 -11.61 -4.87
C ILE A 187 -1.74 -12.56 -4.83
N VAL A 188 -2.90 -12.15 -5.36
CA VAL A 188 -4.16 -12.91 -5.30
C VAL A 188 -4.59 -13.50 -6.66
N ALA A 189 -3.85 -13.22 -7.75
CA ALA A 189 -4.03 -13.83 -9.08
C ALA A 189 -2.97 -14.91 -9.32
#